data_AF-A0A3D0C924-F1
#
_entry.id   AF-A0A3D0C924-F1
#
_cell.length_a   1.000
_cell.length_b   1.000
_cell.length_c   1.000
_cell.angle_alpha   90.00
_cell.angle_beta   90.00
_cell.angle_gamma   90.00
#
_symmetry.space_group_name_H-M   'P 1'
#
loop_
_entity.id
_entity.type
_entity.pdbx_description
1 polymer ?
#
loop_
_entity_poly.entity_id
_entity_poly.type
_entity_poly.pdbx_seq_one_letter_code
_entity_poly.pdbx_strand_id
1 'polypeptide(L)'
;MKLSLNVSILKFIKTCFIACFLLLFSLNSYATDWPQELSGERGTIVVYQPQPEKLQGNILTGRAAMSLELKDNPNPIFGVFWFSAKIATDRSENTVIISQLKVTKVGWPDSKESDEKQFSQFVEAQLASSSFTASLSKLTASLTSAEQIKESLAAIKNDPPIIQFTSILSVLLSYDGDPVFRDIENSDYQRALNTPLAVAKKKNQNKYYLTSGHLWYQASTALGPWSILANPPADLKALIPKEEPSDTPQVLSAPNIVTVTKPTELVVSDGQANWTSLVGGKLLYVENTETPWLRELASGDMYVLLSGRWFSSKSEQGPWVFVRADKLPQSFKEIPPESAIGGIRTSV
;
A
#
# COMPACT_ATOMS: atom_id res chain seq x y z
N MET A 1 88.39 21.44 -3.95
CA MET A 1 89.58 20.69 -4.42
C MET A 1 89.28 20.20 -5.83
N LYS A 2 90.09 20.59 -6.81
CA LYS A 2 89.88 20.46 -8.27
C LYS A 2 90.04 19.01 -8.77
N LEU A 3 89.31 18.65 -9.84
CA LEU A 3 89.70 17.81 -11.00
C LEU A 3 88.46 17.74 -11.94
N SER A 4 88.28 18.58 -12.97
CA SER A 4 88.90 18.69 -14.31
C SER A 4 88.50 17.61 -15.35
N LEU A 5 87.76 18.08 -16.38
CA LEU A 5 87.84 17.77 -17.83
C LEU A 5 87.51 16.33 -18.31
N ASN A 6 86.93 16.04 -19.49
CA ASN A 6 86.96 16.74 -20.78
C ASN A 6 85.83 16.25 -21.74
N VAL A 7 85.60 17.05 -22.77
CA VAL A 7 84.59 16.99 -23.86
C VAL A 7 85.09 16.21 -25.08
N SER A 8 84.22 15.51 -25.85
CA SER A 8 84.20 15.58 -27.34
C SER A 8 83.25 14.60 -28.08
N ILE A 9 82.42 15.19 -28.98
CA ILE A 9 82.28 14.90 -30.45
C ILE A 9 81.70 13.51 -30.86
N LEU A 10 80.89 13.28 -31.90
CA LEU A 10 80.05 14.03 -32.86
C LEU A 10 79.46 12.95 -33.84
N LYS A 11 78.15 13.02 -34.15
CA LYS A 11 77.46 12.62 -35.40
C LYS A 11 77.49 11.18 -35.99
N PHE A 12 76.27 10.76 -36.36
CA PHE A 12 75.79 10.32 -37.70
C PHE A 12 75.46 8.82 -37.99
N ILE A 13 74.21 8.64 -38.45
CA ILE A 13 73.71 7.75 -39.54
C ILE A 13 73.05 6.38 -39.19
N LYS A 14 71.71 6.42 -39.32
CA LYS A 14 70.78 5.60 -40.16
C LYS A 14 70.40 4.14 -39.83
N THR A 15 69.09 4.03 -39.60
CA THR A 15 68.05 3.14 -40.22
C THR A 15 67.76 1.72 -39.72
N CYS A 16 66.47 1.58 -39.38
CA CYS A 16 65.52 0.48 -39.66
C CYS A 16 65.54 -0.79 -38.78
N PHE A 17 64.54 -0.91 -37.89
CA PHE A 17 63.50 -1.96 -37.90
C PHE A 17 62.50 -1.65 -36.76
N ILE A 18 61.35 -1.02 -37.04
CA ILE A 18 60.00 -1.61 -36.98
C ILE A 18 59.87 -2.78 -35.99
N ALA A 19 59.14 -2.59 -34.88
CA ALA A 19 57.95 -3.40 -34.53
C ALA A 19 57.33 -2.96 -33.18
N CYS A 20 56.15 -2.37 -33.29
CA CYS A 20 54.95 -2.71 -32.51
C CYS A 20 55.13 -2.99 -31.00
N PHE A 21 55.01 -1.95 -30.17
CA PHE A 21 54.51 -2.12 -28.81
C PHE A 21 53.09 -1.55 -28.77
N LEU A 22 52.12 -2.44 -28.99
CA LEU A 22 50.71 -2.18 -28.79
C LEU A 22 50.48 -1.73 -27.34
N LEU A 23 49.98 -0.52 -27.19
CA LEU A 23 49.32 -0.02 -25.99
C LEU A 23 48.13 -0.92 -25.68
N LEU A 24 48.31 -1.91 -24.80
CA LEU A 24 47.22 -2.54 -24.08
C LEU A 24 46.78 -1.56 -22.98
N PHE A 25 45.97 -0.57 -23.34
CA PHE A 25 45.04 0.02 -22.38
C PHE A 25 43.93 -0.99 -22.17
N SER A 26 44.08 -1.82 -21.14
CA SER A 26 42.95 -2.56 -20.57
C SER A 26 41.97 -1.52 -20.01
N LEU A 27 40.95 -1.18 -20.79
CA LEU A 27 39.76 -0.52 -20.26
C LEU A 27 39.06 -1.54 -19.36
N ASN A 28 39.48 -1.62 -18.11
CA ASN A 28 38.70 -2.29 -17.09
C ASN A 28 37.38 -1.53 -16.98
N SER A 29 36.31 -2.09 -17.56
CA SER A 29 34.97 -1.57 -17.43
C SER A 29 34.47 -1.92 -16.03
N TYR A 30 34.90 -1.13 -15.04
CA TYR A 30 34.31 -1.22 -13.72
C TYR A 30 32.82 -0.87 -13.83
N ALA A 31 31.96 -1.67 -13.20
CA ALA A 31 30.56 -1.31 -13.06
C ALA A 31 30.45 0.08 -12.43
N THR A 32 29.95 1.05 -13.18
CA THR A 32 29.78 2.42 -12.68
C THR A 32 28.76 2.40 -11.53
N ASP A 33 29.13 2.95 -10.38
CA ASP A 33 28.18 3.16 -9.30
C ASP A 33 27.17 4.25 -9.69
N TRP A 34 25.97 4.14 -9.14
CA TRP A 34 24.92 5.14 -9.31
C TRP A 34 25.16 6.32 -8.34
N PRO A 35 24.72 7.55 -8.67
CA PRO A 35 23.95 7.94 -9.86
C PRO A 35 24.81 8.05 -11.14
N GLN A 36 24.16 8.09 -12.30
CA GLN A 36 24.81 8.30 -13.61
C GLN A 36 24.19 9.50 -14.32
N GLU A 37 25.02 10.29 -15.00
CA GLU A 37 24.62 11.56 -15.60
C GLU A 37 24.55 11.50 -17.12
N LEU A 38 23.55 12.19 -17.67
CA LEU A 38 23.39 12.41 -19.10
C LEU A 38 23.34 13.92 -19.36
N SER A 39 24.46 14.49 -19.80
CA SER A 39 24.51 15.90 -20.20
C SER A 39 23.85 16.11 -21.57
N GLY A 40 22.96 17.09 -21.66
CA GLY A 40 22.27 17.49 -22.90
C GLY A 40 22.31 18.99 -23.14
N GLU A 41 21.71 19.43 -24.25
CA GLU A 41 21.73 20.85 -24.64
C GLU A 41 21.03 21.75 -23.60
N ARG A 42 19.91 21.29 -23.03
CA ARG A 42 19.08 22.04 -22.07
C ARG A 42 19.53 21.90 -20.61
N GLY A 43 20.31 20.87 -20.29
CA GLY A 43 20.61 20.52 -18.91
C GLY A 43 21.16 19.10 -18.76
N THR A 44 21.43 18.72 -17.52
CA THR A 44 21.90 17.38 -17.16
C THR A 44 20.76 16.58 -16.54
N ILE A 45 20.59 15.33 -16.97
CA ILE A 45 19.71 14.36 -16.31
C ILE A 45 20.59 13.48 -15.43
N VAL A 46 20.35 13.51 -14.12
CA VAL A 46 20.97 12.59 -13.17
C VAL A 46 20.01 11.43 -12.94
N VAL A 47 20.40 10.22 -13.32
CA VAL A 47 19.62 9.00 -13.13
C VAL A 47 20.11 8.28 -11.87
N TYR A 48 19.22 8.07 -10.92
CA TYR A 48 19.50 7.28 -9.72
C TYR A 48 19.29 5.79 -10.00
N GLN A 49 19.76 4.94 -9.07
CA GLN A 49 19.70 3.49 -9.24
C GLN A 49 18.30 3.00 -9.65
N PRO A 50 18.18 2.33 -10.81
CA PRO A 50 16.91 1.75 -11.25
C PRO A 50 16.40 0.68 -10.29
N GLN A 51 15.09 0.67 -10.08
CA GLN A 51 14.34 -0.38 -9.41
C GLN A 51 13.77 -1.32 -10.51
N PRO A 52 14.40 -2.48 -10.75
CA PRO A 52 13.90 -3.43 -11.73
C PRO A 52 12.62 -4.10 -11.22
N GLU A 53 11.63 -4.26 -12.09
CA GLU A 53 10.33 -4.86 -11.76
C GLU A 53 10.18 -6.25 -12.39
N LYS A 54 10.74 -6.44 -13.59
CA LYS A 54 10.66 -7.71 -14.32
C LYS A 54 11.77 -7.81 -15.35
N LEU A 55 12.29 -9.02 -15.54
CA LEU A 55 13.19 -9.38 -16.64
C LEU A 55 12.57 -10.53 -17.43
N GLN A 56 12.38 -10.35 -18.74
CA GLN A 56 11.90 -11.40 -19.65
C GLN A 56 12.86 -11.53 -20.83
N GLY A 57 13.58 -12.65 -20.89
CA GLY A 57 14.70 -12.78 -21.82
C GLY A 57 15.73 -11.69 -21.54
N ASN A 58 15.98 -10.82 -22.52
CA ASN A 58 16.87 -9.67 -22.38
C ASN A 58 16.13 -8.32 -22.23
N ILE A 59 14.82 -8.34 -21.98
CA ILE A 59 14.01 -7.13 -21.78
C ILE A 59 13.79 -6.88 -20.29
N LEU A 60 14.40 -5.80 -19.80
CA LEU A 60 14.24 -5.31 -18.44
C LEU A 60 13.16 -4.23 -18.41
N THR A 61 12.15 -4.39 -17.55
CA THR A 61 11.22 -3.32 -17.20
C THR A 61 11.44 -2.87 -15.77
N GLY A 62 11.31 -1.56 -15.53
CA GLY A 62 11.42 -1.00 -14.21
C GLY A 62 11.20 0.49 -14.19
N ARG A 63 11.63 1.11 -13.11
CA ARG A 63 11.54 2.57 -12.90
C ARG A 63 12.82 3.10 -12.29
N ALA A 64 13.12 4.37 -12.51
CA ALA A 64 14.22 5.04 -11.84
C ALA A 64 13.79 6.46 -11.44
N ALA A 65 14.28 6.90 -10.28
CA ALA A 65 14.22 8.30 -9.92
C ALA A 65 15.26 9.08 -10.76
N MET A 66 14.98 10.35 -11.00
CA MET A 66 15.90 11.25 -11.70
C MET A 66 15.81 12.68 -11.15
N SER A 67 16.86 13.45 -11.37
CA SER A 67 16.80 14.91 -11.30
C SER A 67 17.20 15.54 -12.64
N LEU A 68 16.48 16.59 -13.00
CA LEU A 68 16.73 17.40 -14.19
C LEU A 68 17.30 18.75 -13.76
N GLU A 69 18.57 18.99 -14.10
CA GLU A 69 19.30 20.21 -13.81
C GLU A 69 19.36 21.06 -15.08
N LEU A 70 18.47 22.05 -15.19
CA LEU A 70 18.43 22.95 -16.35
C LEU A 70 19.48 24.05 -16.21
N LYS A 71 20.07 24.48 -17.33
CA LYS A 71 21.07 25.56 -17.33
C LYS A 71 20.51 26.89 -16.81
N ASP A 72 19.24 27.14 -17.09
CA ASP A 72 18.56 28.40 -16.74
C ASP A 72 17.75 28.29 -15.44
N ASN A 73 17.84 27.16 -14.72
CA ASN A 73 17.16 26.96 -13.44
C ASN A 73 18.15 26.45 -12.38
N PRO A 74 18.40 27.21 -11.30
CA PRO A 74 19.33 26.78 -10.25
C PRO A 74 18.81 25.62 -9.41
N ASN A 75 17.51 25.31 -9.45
CA ASN A 75 16.90 24.26 -8.64
C ASN A 75 16.66 22.99 -9.49
N PRO A 76 17.22 21.82 -9.10
CA PRO A 76 16.95 20.56 -9.77
C PRO A 76 15.48 20.17 -9.68
N ILE A 77 14.93 19.67 -10.79
CA ILE A 77 13.55 19.17 -10.86
C ILE A 77 13.58 17.66 -10.68
N PHE A 78 13.00 17.15 -9.59
CA PHE A 78 12.96 15.73 -9.31
C PHE A 78 11.77 15.06 -9.98
N GLY A 79 12.00 13.86 -10.50
CA GLY A 79 10.97 13.06 -11.14
C GLY A 79 11.27 11.57 -11.07
N VAL A 80 10.34 10.80 -11.63
CA VAL A 80 10.47 9.36 -11.81
C VAL A 80 10.06 9.01 -13.23
N PHE A 81 10.77 8.06 -13.83
CA PHE A 81 10.38 7.51 -15.12
C PHE A 81 10.29 5.99 -15.08
N TRP A 82 9.35 5.45 -15.84
CA TRP A 82 9.20 4.02 -16.09
C TRP A 82 9.75 3.71 -17.47
N PHE A 83 10.35 2.54 -17.62
CA PHE A 83 11.01 2.16 -18.86
C PHE A 83 10.89 0.67 -19.18
N SER A 84 11.12 0.36 -20.45
CA SER A 84 11.52 -0.94 -20.95
C SER A 84 12.87 -0.80 -21.66
N ALA A 85 13.82 -1.70 -21.43
CA ALA A 85 15.17 -1.60 -21.99
C ALA A 85 15.72 -2.98 -22.35
N LYS A 86 16.70 -3.03 -23.25
CA LYS A 86 17.49 -4.23 -23.49
C LYS A 86 18.68 -4.29 -22.56
N ILE A 87 19.00 -5.50 -22.08
CA ILE A 87 20.21 -5.76 -21.32
C ILE A 87 21.19 -6.67 -22.08
N ALA A 88 22.47 -6.42 -21.88
CA ALA A 88 23.57 -7.31 -22.25
C ALA A 88 24.44 -7.57 -21.03
N THR A 89 24.75 -8.82 -20.72
CA THR A 89 25.45 -9.20 -19.49
C THR A 89 26.84 -9.73 -19.80
N ASP A 90 27.83 -9.30 -19.01
CA ASP A 90 29.14 -9.93 -18.94
C ASP A 90 29.32 -10.54 -17.53
N ARG A 91 29.41 -11.87 -17.48
CA ARG A 91 29.51 -12.60 -16.21
C ARG A 91 30.94 -12.62 -15.65
N SER A 92 31.94 -12.53 -16.51
CA SER A 92 33.35 -12.46 -16.08
C SER A 92 33.62 -11.16 -15.34
N GLU A 93 33.06 -10.06 -15.85
CA GLU A 93 33.27 -8.72 -15.29
C GLU A 93 32.18 -8.30 -14.28
N ASN A 94 31.18 -9.13 -14.03
CA ASN A 94 30.02 -8.82 -13.18
C ASN A 94 29.30 -7.53 -13.63
N THR A 95 29.17 -7.31 -14.94
CA THR A 95 28.55 -6.11 -15.52
C THR A 95 27.29 -6.43 -16.30
N VAL A 96 26.39 -5.46 -16.33
CA VAL A 96 25.21 -5.43 -17.20
C VAL A 96 25.12 -4.06 -17.86
N ILE A 97 24.97 -4.07 -19.19
CA ILE A 97 24.75 -2.88 -20.00
C ILE A 97 23.25 -2.79 -20.29
N ILE A 98 22.64 -1.69 -19.85
CA ILE A 98 21.25 -1.33 -20.11
C ILE A 98 21.25 -0.34 -21.28
N SER A 99 20.50 -0.63 -22.34
CA SER A 99 20.45 0.19 -23.56
C SER A 99 19.08 0.13 -24.23
N GLN A 100 18.87 0.93 -25.26
CA GLN A 100 17.59 0.99 -25.99
C GLN A 100 16.42 1.29 -25.04
N LEU A 101 16.61 2.25 -24.13
CA LEU A 101 15.57 2.61 -23.17
C LEU A 101 14.38 3.19 -23.92
N LYS A 102 13.21 2.59 -23.70
CA LYS A 102 11.91 3.14 -24.06
C LYS A 102 11.23 3.60 -22.79
N VAL A 103 11.18 4.91 -22.58
CA VAL A 103 10.39 5.51 -21.50
C VAL A 103 8.90 5.29 -21.81
N THR A 104 8.15 4.81 -20.82
CA THR A 104 6.72 4.50 -20.94
C THR A 104 5.85 5.48 -20.16
N LYS A 105 6.43 6.14 -19.16
CA LYS A 105 5.77 7.15 -18.34
C LYS A 105 6.83 8.01 -17.65
N VAL A 106 6.53 9.29 -17.47
CA VAL A 106 7.26 10.19 -16.59
C VAL A 106 6.29 10.77 -15.56
N GLY A 107 6.76 10.98 -14.32
CA GLY A 107 6.01 11.63 -13.26
C GLY A 107 6.81 12.75 -12.62
N TRP A 108 6.14 13.88 -12.41
CA TRP A 108 6.71 15.13 -11.90
C TRP A 108 5.80 15.66 -10.78
N PRO A 109 6.20 15.59 -9.49
CA PRO A 109 5.29 15.87 -8.37
C PRO A 109 4.75 17.32 -8.27
N ASP A 110 5.53 18.32 -8.69
CA ASP A 110 5.25 19.75 -8.43
C ASP A 110 5.23 20.64 -9.69
N SER A 111 4.97 20.06 -10.87
CA SER A 111 5.03 20.76 -12.16
C SER A 111 3.67 21.22 -12.70
N LYS A 112 3.70 22.22 -13.57
CA LYS A 112 2.54 22.61 -14.40
C LYS A 112 2.47 21.71 -15.65
N GLU A 113 1.26 21.48 -16.17
CA GLU A 113 1.01 20.58 -17.31
C GLU A 113 1.83 20.92 -18.58
N SER A 114 2.08 22.22 -18.84
CA SER A 114 2.93 22.66 -19.96
C SER A 114 4.39 22.24 -19.78
N ASP A 115 4.89 22.34 -18.55
CA ASP A 115 6.28 22.08 -18.20
C ASP A 115 6.52 20.56 -18.21
N GLU A 116 5.55 19.78 -17.70
CA GLU A 116 5.56 18.31 -17.76
C GLU A 116 5.76 17.79 -19.17
N LYS A 117 5.03 18.34 -20.14
CA LYS A 117 5.13 17.90 -21.53
C LYS A 117 6.52 18.17 -22.10
N GLN A 118 7.08 19.35 -21.82
CA GLN A 118 8.41 19.72 -22.30
C GLN A 118 9.53 18.91 -21.62
N PHE A 119 9.45 18.72 -20.31
CA PHE A 119 10.41 17.90 -19.56
C PHE A 119 10.36 16.45 -20.00
N SER A 120 9.16 15.89 -20.18
CA SER A 120 8.99 14.51 -20.64
C SER A 120 9.60 14.32 -22.03
N GLN A 121 9.32 15.20 -22.99
CA GLN A 121 9.92 15.11 -24.33
C GLN A 121 11.46 15.17 -24.30
N PHE A 122 12.03 16.06 -23.50
CA PHE A 122 13.49 16.18 -23.35
C PHE A 122 14.10 14.92 -22.74
N VAL A 123 13.53 14.45 -21.62
CA VAL A 123 13.98 13.26 -20.90
C VAL A 123 13.87 12.01 -21.77
N GLU A 124 12.74 11.83 -22.45
CA GLU A 124 12.49 10.69 -23.34
C GLU A 124 13.53 10.64 -24.48
N ALA A 125 13.80 11.78 -25.13
CA ALA A 125 14.76 11.84 -26.22
C ALA A 125 16.19 11.50 -25.75
N GLN A 126 16.60 12.03 -24.59
CA GLN A 126 17.94 11.81 -24.07
C GLN A 126 18.14 10.39 -23.53
N LEU A 127 17.12 9.82 -22.89
CA LEU A 127 17.18 8.44 -22.39
C LEU A 127 17.16 7.43 -23.55
N ALA A 128 16.43 7.69 -24.64
CA ALA A 128 16.31 6.77 -25.77
C ALA A 128 17.66 6.44 -26.45
N SER A 129 18.59 7.40 -26.47
CA SER A 129 19.93 7.24 -27.04
C SER A 129 20.99 6.83 -26.01
N SER A 130 20.62 6.72 -24.74
CA SER A 130 21.54 6.44 -23.63
C SER A 130 21.86 4.95 -23.45
N SER A 131 22.98 4.70 -22.77
CA SER A 131 23.30 3.39 -22.22
C SER A 131 23.92 3.55 -20.84
N PHE A 132 23.55 2.66 -19.92
CA PHE A 132 24.05 2.64 -18.55
C PHE A 132 24.74 1.31 -18.28
N THR A 133 25.83 1.35 -17.53
CA THR A 133 26.51 0.14 -17.05
C THR A 133 26.26 -0.01 -15.55
N ALA A 134 25.89 -1.20 -15.11
CA ALA A 134 25.64 -1.50 -13.70
C ALA A 134 26.23 -2.87 -13.32
N SER A 135 26.22 -3.17 -12.02
CA SER A 135 26.63 -4.48 -11.53
C SER A 135 25.55 -5.53 -11.80
N LEU A 136 25.95 -6.65 -12.40
CA LEU A 136 25.06 -7.80 -12.64
C LEU A 136 24.53 -8.37 -11.32
N SER A 137 25.39 -8.55 -10.31
CA SER A 137 24.98 -9.06 -9.00
C SER A 137 23.98 -8.16 -8.28
N LYS A 138 24.17 -6.83 -8.32
CA LYS A 138 23.18 -5.87 -7.77
C LYS A 138 21.84 -5.96 -8.52
N LEU A 139 21.85 -6.06 -9.85
CA LEU A 139 20.63 -6.21 -10.65
C LEU A 139 19.88 -7.50 -10.31
N THR A 140 20.60 -8.63 -10.20
CA THR A 140 20.02 -9.91 -9.81
C THR A 140 19.40 -9.85 -8.42
N ALA A 141 20.11 -9.30 -7.43
CA ALA A 141 19.59 -9.16 -6.06
C ALA A 141 18.31 -8.31 -5.99
N SER A 142 18.26 -7.21 -6.76
CA SER A 142 17.06 -6.37 -6.85
C SER A 142 15.89 -7.07 -7.52
N LEU A 143 16.13 -7.85 -8.60
CA LEU A 143 15.09 -8.64 -9.25
C LEU A 143 14.55 -9.74 -8.33
N THR A 144 15.42 -10.47 -7.63
CA THR A 144 15.00 -11.48 -6.65
C THR A 144 14.16 -10.86 -5.53
N SER A 145 14.58 -9.71 -5.00
CA SER A 145 13.79 -8.98 -4.01
C SER A 145 12.41 -8.57 -4.56
N ALA A 146 12.35 -8.08 -5.81
CA ALA A 146 11.09 -7.70 -6.45
C ALA A 146 10.15 -8.90 -6.65
N GLU A 147 10.68 -10.06 -7.03
CA GLU A 147 9.94 -11.31 -7.15
C GLU A 147 9.40 -11.78 -5.79
N GLN A 148 10.23 -11.79 -4.75
CA GLN A 148 9.82 -12.14 -3.38
C GLN A 148 8.71 -11.22 -2.86
N ILE A 149 8.81 -9.90 -3.08
CA ILE A 149 7.76 -8.95 -2.72
C ILE A 149 6.48 -9.28 -3.46
N LYS A 150 6.56 -9.53 -4.78
CA LYS A 150 5.38 -9.88 -5.59
C LYS A 150 4.72 -11.17 -5.10
N GLU A 151 5.49 -12.20 -4.80
CA GLU A 151 4.98 -13.47 -4.25
C GLU A 151 4.36 -13.26 -2.87
N SER A 152 5.03 -12.52 -1.99
CA SER A 152 4.52 -12.18 -0.66
C SER A 152 3.19 -11.42 -0.75
N LEU A 153 3.05 -10.47 -1.67
CA LEU A 153 1.81 -9.73 -1.90
C LEU A 153 0.70 -10.64 -2.45
N ALA A 154 1.04 -11.59 -3.32
CA ALA A 154 0.09 -12.57 -3.85
C ALA A 154 -0.38 -13.57 -2.80
N ALA A 155 0.42 -13.85 -1.77
CA ALA A 155 0.08 -14.75 -0.67
C ALA A 155 -0.82 -14.11 0.41
N ILE A 156 -1.07 -12.80 0.36
CA ILE A 156 -1.95 -12.12 1.32
C ILE A 156 -3.38 -12.63 1.13
N LYS A 157 -3.94 -13.20 2.19
CA LYS A 157 -5.35 -13.62 2.23
C LYS A 157 -6.25 -12.41 2.33
N ASN A 158 -7.09 -12.24 1.33
CA ASN A 158 -8.11 -11.20 1.27
C ASN A 158 -9.52 -11.81 1.23
N ASP A 159 -9.69 -12.98 1.84
CA ASP A 159 -10.99 -13.61 1.98
C ASP A 159 -11.95 -12.63 2.67
N PRO A 160 -13.15 -12.37 2.10
CA PRO A 160 -14.11 -11.47 2.69
C PRO A 160 -14.58 -12.03 4.05
N PRO A 161 -14.79 -11.18 5.07
CA PRO A 161 -15.58 -11.59 6.22
C PRO A 161 -17.02 -11.89 5.78
N ILE A 162 -17.79 -12.52 6.66
CA ILE A 162 -19.25 -12.51 6.49
C ILE A 162 -19.70 -11.06 6.65
N ILE A 163 -20.44 -10.51 5.70
CA ILE A 163 -20.93 -9.13 5.80
C ILE A 163 -22.43 -9.21 6.03
N GLN A 164 -22.89 -8.76 7.20
CA GLN A 164 -24.29 -8.76 7.57
C GLN A 164 -24.83 -7.33 7.53
N PHE A 165 -25.98 -7.16 6.89
CA PHE A 165 -26.67 -5.87 6.79
C PHE A 165 -27.87 -5.86 7.72
N THR A 166 -28.10 -4.73 8.39
CA THR A 166 -29.29 -4.50 9.21
C THR A 166 -29.70 -3.03 9.17
N SER A 167 -31.01 -2.81 9.11
CA SER A 167 -31.64 -1.49 9.20
C SER A 167 -32.04 -1.11 10.63
N ILE A 168 -31.65 -1.93 11.61
CA ILE A 168 -31.94 -1.72 13.03
C ILE A 168 -30.63 -1.46 13.75
N LEU A 169 -30.58 -0.40 14.57
CA LEU A 169 -29.43 -0.09 15.40
C LEU A 169 -28.97 -1.33 16.17
N SER A 170 -27.78 -1.81 15.82
CA SER A 170 -27.25 -3.09 16.28
C SER A 170 -25.75 -2.98 16.55
N VAL A 171 -25.27 -3.74 17.52
CA VAL A 171 -23.84 -3.89 17.81
C VAL A 171 -23.49 -5.37 17.70
N LEU A 172 -22.29 -5.62 17.19
CA LEU A 172 -21.74 -6.97 17.04
C LEU A 172 -21.10 -7.43 18.36
N LEU A 173 -21.61 -8.52 18.94
CA LEU A 173 -20.90 -9.31 19.94
C LEU A 173 -20.13 -10.42 19.21
N SER A 174 -18.84 -10.23 18.99
CA SER A 174 -17.99 -11.26 18.37
C SER A 174 -17.27 -12.10 19.41
N TYR A 175 -17.27 -13.41 19.19
CA TYR A 175 -16.36 -14.36 19.82
C TYR A 175 -15.35 -14.87 18.79
N ASP A 176 -14.09 -15.00 19.20
CA ASP A 176 -13.09 -15.73 18.42
C ASP A 176 -13.30 -17.24 18.63
N GLY A 177 -14.12 -17.84 17.76
CA GLY A 177 -14.59 -19.22 17.89
C GLY A 177 -15.73 -19.39 18.90
N ASP A 178 -15.84 -20.60 19.47
CA ASP A 178 -16.88 -20.90 20.47
C ASP A 178 -16.63 -20.13 21.78
N PRO A 179 -17.66 -19.64 22.50
CA PRO A 179 -17.48 -18.88 23.74
C PRO A 179 -16.66 -19.62 24.81
N VAL A 180 -15.56 -19.01 25.26
CA VAL A 180 -14.66 -19.57 26.29
C VAL A 180 -14.77 -18.75 27.57
N PHE A 181 -15.13 -19.41 28.68
CA PHE A 181 -15.32 -18.77 29.98
C PHE A 181 -14.24 -19.18 30.99
N ARG A 182 -13.82 -18.22 31.83
CA ARG A 182 -12.94 -18.46 32.98
C ARG A 182 -13.50 -17.83 34.25
N ASP A 183 -13.33 -18.50 35.38
CA ASP A 183 -13.76 -18.03 36.68
C ASP A 183 -13.19 -16.64 37.01
N ILE A 184 -14.05 -15.79 37.56
CA ILE A 184 -13.64 -14.55 38.23
C ILE A 184 -13.47 -14.90 39.70
N GLU A 185 -12.27 -14.67 40.22
CA GLU A 185 -11.91 -14.98 41.61
C GLU A 185 -12.86 -14.28 42.60
N ASN A 186 -13.18 -14.97 43.69
CA ASN A 186 -14.07 -14.46 44.76
C ASN A 186 -15.45 -14.01 44.25
N SER A 187 -15.97 -14.64 43.19
CA SER A 187 -17.30 -14.37 42.66
C SER A 187 -18.02 -15.61 42.15
N ASP A 188 -19.34 -15.47 42.00
CA ASP A 188 -20.22 -16.45 41.37
C ASP A 188 -20.23 -16.35 39.83
N TYR A 189 -19.24 -15.70 39.21
CA TYR A 189 -19.26 -15.43 37.77
C TYR A 189 -18.04 -15.99 37.06
N GLN A 190 -18.21 -16.24 35.76
CA GLN A 190 -17.14 -16.54 34.81
C GLN A 190 -17.14 -15.45 33.73
N ARG A 191 -15.98 -14.95 33.31
CA ARG A 191 -15.81 -13.98 32.22
C ARG A 191 -15.52 -14.71 30.91
N ALA A 192 -16.15 -14.29 29.81
CA ALA A 192 -15.73 -14.71 28.48
C ALA A 192 -14.33 -14.13 28.16
N LEU A 193 -13.42 -14.92 27.61
CA LEU A 193 -12.04 -14.48 27.33
C LEU A 193 -11.79 -14.13 25.86
N ASN A 194 -12.54 -14.75 24.96
CA ASN A 194 -12.36 -14.63 23.51
C ASN A 194 -13.34 -13.62 22.88
N THR A 195 -13.68 -12.56 23.60
CA THR A 195 -14.51 -11.45 23.10
C THR A 195 -14.00 -10.13 23.71
N PRO A 196 -14.02 -9.02 22.94
CA PRO A 196 -13.65 -7.72 23.49
C PRO A 196 -14.70 -7.16 24.46
N LEU A 197 -15.97 -7.53 24.31
CA LEU A 197 -17.05 -7.02 25.15
C LEU A 197 -17.10 -7.74 26.50
N ALA A 198 -17.58 -7.06 27.54
CA ALA A 198 -17.72 -7.65 28.86
C ALA A 198 -18.91 -8.61 28.91
N VAL A 199 -18.65 -9.90 28.72
CA VAL A 199 -19.63 -10.97 28.90
C VAL A 199 -19.31 -11.80 30.13
N ALA A 200 -20.30 -11.97 31.01
CA ALA A 200 -20.23 -12.78 32.21
C ALA A 200 -21.29 -13.90 32.21
N LYS A 201 -20.96 -15.05 32.77
CA LYS A 201 -21.87 -16.17 33.01
C LYS A 201 -22.01 -16.40 34.51
N LYS A 202 -23.24 -16.53 35.04
CA LYS A 202 -23.44 -16.93 36.44
C LYS A 202 -23.12 -18.41 36.60
N LYS A 203 -22.31 -18.76 37.61
CA LYS A 203 -22.02 -20.14 37.99
C LYS A 203 -23.33 -20.85 38.36
N ASN A 204 -23.44 -22.12 37.95
CA ASN A 204 -24.60 -22.99 38.25
C ASN A 204 -25.96 -22.51 37.69
N GLN A 205 -25.98 -21.50 36.80
CA GLN A 205 -27.19 -21.05 36.12
C GLN A 205 -26.92 -20.84 34.63
N ASN A 206 -27.91 -21.13 33.78
CA ASN A 206 -27.87 -20.74 32.37
C ASN A 206 -28.28 -19.26 32.23
N LYS A 207 -27.50 -18.37 32.84
CA LYS A 207 -27.68 -16.92 32.76
C LYS A 207 -26.37 -16.25 32.36
N TYR A 208 -26.46 -15.47 31.31
CA TYR A 208 -25.37 -14.71 30.72
C TYR A 208 -25.73 -13.24 30.77
N TYR A 209 -24.73 -12.40 30.95
CA TYR A 209 -24.84 -10.97 31.08
C TYR A 209 -23.83 -10.31 30.16
N LEU A 210 -24.25 -9.29 29.43
CA LEU A 210 -23.40 -8.46 28.59
C LEU A 210 -23.54 -7.01 29.06
N THR A 211 -22.43 -6.29 29.12
CA THR A 211 -22.46 -4.87 29.48
C THR A 211 -21.41 -4.04 28.74
N SER A 212 -21.75 -2.78 28.52
CA SER A 212 -20.83 -1.70 28.11
C SER A 212 -20.48 -0.75 29.26
N GLY A 213 -20.73 -1.15 30.51
CA GLY A 213 -20.64 -0.28 31.71
C GLY A 213 -21.97 0.40 32.03
N HIS A 214 -22.63 1.00 31.02
CA HIS A 214 -23.90 1.71 31.20
C HIS A 214 -25.14 0.90 30.79
N LEU A 215 -25.03 0.12 29.72
CA LEU A 215 -26.11 -0.76 29.27
C LEU A 215 -25.87 -2.19 29.75
N TRP A 216 -26.96 -2.88 30.04
CA TRP A 216 -26.95 -4.26 30.48
C TRP A 216 -27.91 -5.08 29.65
N TYR A 217 -27.49 -6.29 29.34
CA TYR A 217 -28.27 -7.29 28.64
C TYR A 217 -28.18 -8.63 29.37
N GLN A 218 -29.18 -9.47 29.19
CA GLN A 218 -29.17 -10.86 29.63
C GLN A 218 -29.53 -11.83 28.51
N ALA A 219 -29.04 -13.06 28.62
CA ALA A 219 -29.39 -14.16 27.75
C ALA A 219 -29.38 -15.50 28.50
N SER A 220 -30.04 -16.51 27.96
CA SER A 220 -29.98 -17.90 28.44
C SER A 220 -28.81 -18.70 27.87
N THR A 221 -28.18 -18.19 26.81
CA THR A 221 -26.98 -18.76 26.19
C THR A 221 -25.94 -17.67 25.94
N ALA A 222 -24.67 -18.04 25.78
CA ALA A 222 -23.60 -17.10 25.42
C ALA A 222 -23.79 -16.47 24.02
N LEU A 223 -24.63 -17.08 23.17
CA LEU A 223 -24.94 -16.63 21.82
C LEU A 223 -26.25 -15.83 21.73
N GLY A 224 -26.89 -15.55 22.87
CA GLY A 224 -28.18 -14.88 22.91
C GLY A 224 -29.38 -15.84 22.81
N PRO A 225 -30.55 -15.36 22.37
CA PRO A 225 -30.82 -13.95 22.07
C PRO A 225 -30.62 -13.08 23.33
N TRP A 226 -30.10 -11.88 23.13
CA TRP A 226 -29.86 -10.92 24.21
C TRP A 226 -31.07 -10.00 24.37
N SER A 227 -31.43 -9.72 25.61
CA SER A 227 -32.51 -8.79 25.95
C SER A 227 -32.02 -7.78 26.97
N ILE A 228 -32.51 -6.55 26.87
CA ILE A 228 -32.14 -5.46 27.78
C ILE A 228 -32.46 -5.86 29.22
N LEU A 229 -31.54 -5.59 30.13
CA LEU A 229 -31.64 -5.84 31.55
C LEU A 229 -31.56 -4.52 32.33
N ALA A 230 -32.71 -3.98 32.73
CA ALA A 230 -32.75 -2.71 33.47
C ALA A 230 -32.08 -2.79 34.85
N ASN A 231 -32.17 -3.94 35.51
CA ASN A 231 -31.69 -4.15 36.88
C ASN A 231 -30.71 -5.32 36.95
N PRO A 232 -29.42 -5.10 36.64
CA PRO A 232 -28.42 -6.15 36.76
C PRO A 232 -28.16 -6.54 38.24
N PRO A 233 -27.73 -7.78 38.51
CA PRO A 233 -27.38 -8.23 39.85
C PRO A 233 -26.35 -7.32 40.53
N ALA A 234 -26.55 -7.02 41.81
CA ALA A 234 -25.70 -6.07 42.55
C ALA A 234 -24.26 -6.58 42.73
N ASP A 235 -24.12 -7.89 42.97
CA ASP A 235 -22.85 -8.60 43.03
C ASP A 235 -22.09 -8.53 41.69
N LEU A 236 -22.78 -8.66 40.56
CA LEU A 236 -22.16 -8.51 39.23
C LEU A 236 -21.73 -7.06 38.94
N LYS A 237 -22.58 -6.08 39.27
CA LYS A 237 -22.24 -4.65 39.12
C LYS A 237 -20.99 -4.28 39.89
N ALA A 238 -20.81 -4.84 41.09
CA ALA A 238 -19.64 -4.57 41.93
C ALA A 238 -18.31 -5.09 41.33
N LEU A 239 -18.36 -5.97 40.32
CA LEU A 239 -17.19 -6.48 39.60
C LEU A 239 -16.72 -5.55 38.47
N ILE A 240 -17.54 -4.60 38.04
CA ILE A 240 -17.16 -3.63 37.01
C ILE A 240 -16.23 -2.59 37.64
N PRO A 241 -15.04 -2.33 37.05
CA PRO A 241 -14.17 -1.26 37.52
C PRO A 241 -14.95 0.06 37.61
N LYS A 242 -14.76 0.81 38.70
CA LYS A 242 -15.37 2.13 38.83
C LYS A 242 -14.68 3.06 37.83
N GLU A 243 -15.43 3.54 36.86
CA GLU A 243 -14.97 4.57 35.93
C GLU A 243 -14.89 5.94 36.64
N GLU A 244 -13.90 6.75 36.26
CA GLU A 244 -13.91 8.19 36.50
C GLU A 244 -15.14 8.79 35.78
N PRO A 245 -15.79 9.83 36.33
CA PRO A 245 -16.96 10.42 35.70
C PRO A 245 -16.59 11.01 34.33
N SER A 246 -17.02 10.35 33.26
CA SER A 246 -17.02 10.90 31.90
C SER A 246 -18.40 11.47 31.57
N ASP A 247 -18.42 12.65 30.93
CA ASP A 247 -19.60 13.26 30.30
C ASP A 247 -20.05 12.42 29.10
N THR A 248 -20.49 11.20 29.38
CA THR A 248 -20.94 10.27 28.35
C THR A 248 -22.39 10.62 28.01
N PRO A 249 -22.71 10.89 26.73
CA PRO A 249 -24.07 11.19 26.32
C PRO A 249 -25.05 10.11 26.80
N GLN A 250 -26.25 10.52 27.23
CA GLN A 250 -27.33 9.60 27.52
C GLN A 250 -27.59 8.70 26.31
N VAL A 251 -27.49 7.39 26.50
CA VAL A 251 -27.89 6.42 25.47
C VAL A 251 -29.40 6.57 25.25
N LEU A 252 -29.79 7.13 24.09
CA LEU A 252 -31.18 7.39 23.73
C LEU A 252 -31.96 6.09 23.42
N SER A 253 -31.27 5.05 22.95
CA SER A 253 -31.83 3.71 22.70
C SER A 253 -30.75 2.63 22.78
N ALA A 254 -31.08 1.49 23.40
CA ALA A 254 -30.16 0.36 23.49
C ALA A 254 -30.12 -0.41 22.16
N PRO A 255 -28.94 -0.65 21.56
CA PRO A 255 -28.84 -1.40 20.31
C PRO A 255 -29.25 -2.86 20.48
N ASN A 256 -29.69 -3.48 19.39
CA ASN A 256 -29.78 -4.95 19.31
C ASN A 256 -28.39 -5.57 19.34
N ILE A 257 -28.29 -6.81 19.83
CA ILE A 257 -27.02 -7.54 19.87
C ILE A 257 -27.06 -8.65 18.83
N VAL A 258 -26.19 -8.55 17.82
CA VAL A 258 -25.93 -9.60 16.84
C VAL A 258 -24.72 -10.39 17.31
N THR A 259 -24.89 -11.69 17.60
CA THR A 259 -23.78 -12.51 18.11
C THR A 259 -23.18 -13.37 16.99
N VAL A 260 -21.84 -13.42 16.92
CA VAL A 260 -21.10 -14.16 15.89
C VAL A 260 -19.88 -14.88 16.47
N THR A 261 -19.50 -15.99 15.84
CA THR A 261 -18.31 -16.79 16.19
C THR A 261 -17.30 -16.92 15.04
N LYS A 262 -17.57 -16.26 13.91
CA LYS A 262 -16.75 -16.25 12.69
C LYS A 262 -16.41 -14.80 12.32
N PRO A 263 -15.33 -14.56 11.56
CA PRO A 263 -15.01 -13.23 11.03
C PRO A 263 -16.23 -12.64 10.31
N THR A 264 -16.82 -11.61 10.92
CA THR A 264 -18.05 -10.99 10.47
C THR A 264 -17.94 -9.48 10.66
N GLU A 265 -18.39 -8.73 9.67
CA GLU A 265 -18.58 -7.28 9.72
C GLU A 265 -20.08 -6.99 9.68
N LEU A 266 -20.50 -5.98 10.45
CA LEU A 266 -21.90 -5.57 10.55
C LEU A 266 -22.05 -4.19 9.92
N VAL A 267 -22.83 -4.11 8.84
CA VAL A 267 -23.21 -2.86 8.19
C VAL A 267 -24.59 -2.47 8.70
N VAL A 268 -24.64 -1.38 9.46
CA VAL A 268 -25.86 -0.87 10.10
C VAL A 268 -26.30 0.41 9.40
N SER A 269 -27.55 0.46 8.95
CA SER A 269 -28.20 1.72 8.57
C SER A 269 -29.27 2.10 9.60
N ASP A 270 -29.47 3.40 9.79
CA ASP A 270 -30.57 3.92 10.60
C ASP A 270 -31.89 3.85 9.80
N GLY A 271 -32.62 2.75 9.97
CA GLY A 271 -33.77 2.43 9.14
C GLY A 271 -33.36 1.93 7.76
N GLN A 272 -34.28 1.99 6.80
CA GLN A 272 -34.04 1.53 5.43
C GLN A 272 -32.90 2.34 4.79
N ALA A 273 -32.02 1.67 4.03
CA ALA A 273 -30.91 2.31 3.34
C ALA A 273 -31.39 3.50 2.47
N ASN A 274 -30.87 4.69 2.77
CA ASN A 274 -31.19 5.93 2.08
C ASN A 274 -30.09 6.26 1.07
N TRP A 275 -30.39 6.01 -0.21
CA TRP A 275 -29.44 6.18 -1.31
C TRP A 275 -29.43 7.60 -1.84
N THR A 276 -28.23 8.19 -1.95
CA THR A 276 -28.04 9.51 -2.54
C THR A 276 -26.96 9.48 -3.63
N SER A 277 -27.05 10.42 -4.56
CA SER A 277 -26.22 10.46 -5.77
C SER A 277 -24.87 11.12 -5.52
N LEU A 278 -23.83 10.59 -6.17
CA LEU A 278 -22.47 11.13 -6.17
C LEU A 278 -21.88 11.04 -7.59
N VAL A 279 -20.88 11.88 -7.87
CA VAL A 279 -20.14 11.87 -9.15
C VAL A 279 -21.09 11.98 -10.35
N GLY A 280 -22.02 12.95 -10.32
CA GLY A 280 -22.98 13.17 -11.40
C GLY A 280 -23.90 11.97 -11.68
N GLY A 281 -24.16 11.13 -10.67
CA GLY A 281 -25.00 9.94 -10.81
C GLY A 281 -24.26 8.68 -11.23
N LYS A 282 -22.93 8.68 -11.32
CA LYS A 282 -22.18 7.43 -11.59
C LYS A 282 -22.14 6.51 -10.36
N LEU A 283 -22.18 7.08 -9.17
CA LEU A 283 -22.19 6.38 -7.89
C LEU A 283 -23.43 6.77 -7.09
N LEU A 284 -23.99 5.82 -6.36
CA LEU A 284 -24.85 6.10 -5.21
C LEU A 284 -24.10 5.71 -3.94
N TYR A 285 -24.40 6.36 -2.82
CA TYR A 285 -23.99 5.90 -1.49
C TYR A 285 -25.15 5.95 -0.51
N VAL A 286 -25.09 5.14 0.54
CA VAL A 286 -26.06 5.13 1.63
C VAL A 286 -25.65 6.19 2.66
N GLU A 287 -26.47 7.21 2.88
CA GLU A 287 -26.09 8.35 3.75
C GLU A 287 -26.41 8.13 5.23
N ASN A 288 -27.34 7.22 5.54
CA ASN A 288 -27.75 6.88 6.90
C ASN A 288 -27.00 5.66 7.45
N THR A 289 -25.72 5.52 7.15
CA THR A 289 -24.83 4.49 7.69
C THR A 289 -23.43 5.06 7.92
N GLU A 290 -22.72 4.55 8.91
CA GLU A 290 -21.32 4.91 9.16
C GLU A 290 -20.34 4.13 8.26
N THR A 291 -20.78 3.00 7.71
CA THR A 291 -19.94 2.19 6.81
C THR A 291 -20.06 2.74 5.39
N PRO A 292 -18.97 3.09 4.70
CA PRO A 292 -19.05 3.48 3.30
C PRO A 292 -19.63 2.34 2.46
N TRP A 293 -20.89 2.50 2.08
CA TRP A 293 -21.66 1.55 1.28
C TRP A 293 -22.14 2.26 0.01
N LEU A 294 -21.56 1.84 -1.11
CA LEU A 294 -21.75 2.47 -2.41
C LEU A 294 -22.37 1.49 -3.41
N ARG A 295 -22.95 2.03 -4.47
CA ARG A 295 -23.39 1.30 -5.66
C ARG A 295 -22.93 2.03 -6.91
N GLU A 296 -22.27 1.33 -7.81
CA GLU A 296 -21.92 1.87 -9.13
C GLU A 296 -23.07 1.62 -10.11
N LEU A 297 -23.58 2.68 -10.76
CA LEU A 297 -24.75 2.54 -11.64
C LEU A 297 -24.45 1.80 -12.95
N ALA A 298 -23.22 1.91 -13.47
CA ALA A 298 -22.86 1.28 -14.74
C ALA A 298 -22.87 -0.25 -14.67
N SER A 299 -22.36 -0.81 -13.57
CA SER A 299 -22.27 -2.26 -13.34
C SER A 299 -23.39 -2.82 -12.45
N GLY A 300 -24.05 -1.95 -11.68
CA GLY A 300 -24.97 -2.30 -10.61
C GLY A 300 -24.30 -2.88 -9.36
N ASP A 301 -22.97 -2.98 -9.33
CA ASP A 301 -22.22 -3.56 -8.22
C ASP A 301 -22.28 -2.67 -6.98
N MET A 302 -22.42 -3.32 -5.82
CA MET A 302 -22.24 -2.69 -4.53
C MET A 302 -20.81 -2.83 -4.07
N TYR A 303 -20.36 -1.83 -3.32
CA TYR A 303 -19.03 -1.77 -2.73
C TYR A 303 -19.16 -1.36 -1.26
N VAL A 304 -18.42 -2.04 -0.39
CA VAL A 304 -18.29 -1.66 1.02
C VAL A 304 -16.82 -1.54 1.39
N LEU A 305 -16.48 -0.50 2.14
CA LEU A 305 -15.13 -0.29 2.68
C LEU A 305 -15.07 -0.81 4.11
N LEU A 306 -14.29 -1.87 4.33
CA LEU A 306 -14.13 -2.51 5.64
C LEU A 306 -12.64 -2.59 5.98
N SER A 307 -12.25 -1.93 7.07
CA SER A 307 -10.85 -1.87 7.54
C SER A 307 -9.85 -1.47 6.43
N GLY A 308 -10.20 -0.48 5.59
CA GLY A 308 -9.35 -0.01 4.49
C GLY A 308 -9.32 -0.90 3.24
N ARG A 309 -10.14 -1.95 3.18
CA ARG A 309 -10.26 -2.84 2.02
C ARG A 309 -11.65 -2.76 1.42
N TRP A 310 -11.71 -2.70 0.09
CA TRP A 310 -12.96 -2.74 -0.64
C TRP A 310 -13.41 -4.17 -0.88
N PHE A 311 -14.70 -4.40 -0.71
CA PHE A 311 -15.37 -5.62 -1.09
C PHE A 311 -16.54 -5.28 -2.01
N SER A 312 -16.76 -6.07 -3.05
CA SER A 312 -17.90 -5.89 -3.97
C SER A 312 -18.80 -7.10 -4.04
N SER A 313 -20.07 -6.85 -4.38
CA SER A 313 -21.10 -7.88 -4.59
C SER A 313 -22.25 -7.31 -5.42
N LYS A 314 -23.05 -8.19 -6.03
CA LYS A 314 -24.32 -7.83 -6.69
C LYS A 314 -25.48 -7.62 -5.70
N SER A 315 -25.40 -8.20 -4.51
CA SER A 315 -26.42 -8.13 -3.45
C SER A 315 -25.81 -8.11 -2.04
N GLU A 316 -26.59 -7.71 -1.05
CA GLU A 316 -26.15 -7.63 0.36
C GLU A 316 -25.76 -9.02 0.90
N GLN A 317 -26.40 -10.06 0.38
CA GLN A 317 -26.18 -11.46 0.76
C GLN A 317 -24.88 -12.05 0.18
N GLY A 318 -24.19 -11.30 -0.70
CA GLY A 318 -22.99 -11.79 -1.37
C GLY A 318 -23.28 -12.64 -2.62
N PRO A 319 -22.27 -13.38 -3.12
CA PRO A 319 -20.93 -13.48 -2.56
C PRO A 319 -20.16 -12.17 -2.65
N TRP A 320 -19.49 -11.81 -1.56
CA TRP A 320 -18.57 -10.68 -1.54
C TRP A 320 -17.21 -11.08 -2.08
N VAL A 321 -16.53 -10.17 -2.77
CA VAL A 321 -15.17 -10.39 -3.27
C VAL A 321 -14.30 -9.19 -2.95
N PHE A 322 -13.05 -9.44 -2.57
CA PHE A 322 -12.10 -8.35 -2.37
C PHE A 322 -11.79 -7.63 -3.69
N VAL A 323 -11.77 -6.31 -3.64
CA VAL A 323 -11.41 -5.42 -4.75
C VAL A 323 -10.21 -4.59 -4.33
N ARG A 324 -9.13 -4.68 -5.10
CA ARG A 324 -7.99 -3.79 -4.92
C ARG A 324 -8.35 -2.37 -5.33
N ALA A 325 -7.79 -1.37 -4.66
CA ALA A 325 -8.00 0.04 -4.97
C ALA A 325 -7.75 0.37 -6.46
N ASP A 326 -6.66 -0.15 -7.05
CA ASP A 326 -6.33 0.04 -8.47
C ASP A 326 -7.28 -0.67 -9.46
N LYS A 327 -8.25 -1.45 -8.95
CA LYS A 327 -9.28 -2.16 -9.71
C LYS A 327 -10.68 -1.62 -9.47
N LEU A 328 -10.84 -0.59 -8.62
CA LEU A 328 -12.11 0.09 -8.46
C LEU A 328 -12.54 0.77 -9.77
N PRO A 329 -13.84 0.95 -9.99
CA PRO A 329 -14.34 1.75 -11.10
C PRO A 329 -13.74 3.17 -11.12
N GLN A 330 -13.54 3.71 -12.32
CA GLN A 330 -12.96 5.04 -12.49
C GLN A 330 -13.74 6.14 -11.74
N SER A 331 -15.06 5.97 -11.57
CA SER A 331 -15.92 6.87 -10.81
C SER A 331 -15.49 7.06 -9.35
N PHE A 332 -14.80 6.09 -8.74
CA PHE A 332 -14.28 6.24 -7.36
C PHE A 332 -13.19 7.32 -7.28
N LYS A 333 -12.35 7.47 -8.32
CA LYS A 333 -11.31 8.51 -8.37
C LYS A 333 -11.88 9.91 -8.54
N GLU A 334 -13.10 10.00 -9.05
CA GLU A 334 -13.85 11.23 -9.29
C GLU A 334 -14.66 11.66 -8.05
N ILE A 335 -14.59 10.93 -6.93
CA ILE A 335 -15.24 11.32 -5.67
C ILE A 335 -14.70 12.68 -5.21
N PRO A 336 -15.57 13.69 -5.02
CA PRO A 336 -15.13 15.00 -4.57
C PRO A 336 -14.56 14.94 -3.14
N PRO A 337 -13.39 15.54 -2.87
CA PRO A 337 -12.78 15.54 -1.53
C PRO A 337 -13.66 16.22 -0.47
N GLU A 338 -14.49 17.17 -0.86
CA GLU A 338 -15.42 17.91 0.01
C GLU A 338 -16.76 17.21 0.23
N SER A 339 -17.01 16.07 -0.43
CA SER A 339 -18.25 15.31 -0.22
C SER A 339 -18.29 14.69 1.19
N ALA A 340 -19.49 14.32 1.67
CA ALA A 340 -19.68 13.70 2.98
C ALA A 340 -18.85 12.42 3.17
N ILE A 341 -18.52 11.73 2.08
CA ILE A 341 -17.67 10.53 2.08
C ILE A 341 -16.29 10.78 1.46
N GLY A 342 -15.85 12.03 1.29
CA GLY A 342 -14.57 12.39 0.64
C GLY A 342 -13.34 11.76 1.31
N GLY A 343 -13.42 11.40 2.59
CA GLY A 343 -12.37 10.70 3.33
C GLY A 343 -12.00 9.32 2.75
N ILE A 344 -12.92 8.65 2.04
CA ILE A 344 -12.67 7.31 1.48
C ILE A 344 -11.68 7.33 0.31
N ARG A 345 -11.37 8.52 -0.23
CA ARG A 345 -10.37 8.69 -1.30
C ARG A 345 -8.98 8.19 -0.91
N THR A 346 -8.69 8.10 0.39
CA THR A 346 -7.46 7.48 0.92
C THR A 346 -7.36 5.97 0.62
N SER A 347 -8.49 5.33 0.30
CA SER A 347 -8.61 3.90 -0.03
C SER A 347 -8.92 3.64 -1.51
N VAL A 348 -8.80 4.66 -2.38
CA VAL A 348 -9.13 4.58 -3.82
C VAL A 348 -7.90 4.60 -4.71
#